data_AF-A0A966S921-F1
#
_entry.id   AF-A0A966S921-F1
#
_cell.length_a   1.000
_cell.length_b   1.000
_cell.length_c   1.000
_cell.angle_alpha   90.00
_cell.angle_beta   90.00
_cell.angle_gamma   90.00
#
_symmetry.space_group_name_H-M   'P 1'
#
loop_
_entity.id
_entity.type
_entity.pdbx_description
1 polymer ?
#
loop_
_entity_poly.entity_id
_entity_poly.type
_entity_poly.pdbx_seq_one_letter_code
_entity_poly.pdbx_strand_id
1 'polypeptide(L)'
;MKQIDLNCDAGEGMENENAIIPLVSSISIACGGHTGSEESMRKTVQLAKKVGVAIGAHPSYPDRENFGRVTMNIDEATLKKSIKAQIEILDSIAIQEHYPLTHVKPHGALYNEAAKNSKLATIIAKALI
;
A
#
# COMPACT_ATOMS: atom_id res chain seq x y z
N MET A 1 7.27 27.39 9.74
CA MET A 1 6.59 26.48 10.70
C MET A 1 7.16 25.09 10.53
N LYS A 2 7.21 24.28 11.61
CA LYS A 2 7.56 22.86 11.49
C LYS A 2 6.36 22.09 10.95
N GLN A 3 6.57 21.17 10.02
CA GLN A 3 5.54 20.34 9.41
C GLN A 3 5.89 18.86 9.60
N ILE A 4 4.89 18.02 9.79
CA ILE A 4 5.02 16.56 9.91
C ILE A 4 3.92 15.90 9.08
N ASP A 5 4.24 14.78 8.41
CA ASP A 5 3.26 13.95 7.73
C ASP A 5 2.63 12.98 8.74
N LEU A 6 1.30 12.97 8.82
CA LEU A 6 0.56 11.94 9.54
C LEU A 6 0.02 10.94 8.53
N ASN A 7 0.36 9.66 8.68
CA ASN A 7 -0.02 8.59 7.76
C ASN A 7 -0.93 7.56 8.45
N CYS A 8 -1.87 6.98 7.70
CA CYS A 8 -2.58 5.77 8.11
C CYS A 8 -2.74 4.76 6.97
N ASP A 9 -2.98 3.50 7.33
CA ASP A 9 -3.37 2.46 6.37
C ASP A 9 -4.84 2.61 6.00
N ALA A 10 -5.19 2.38 4.73
CA ALA A 10 -6.54 2.58 4.21
C ALA A 10 -6.89 1.57 3.11
N GLY A 11 -8.18 1.50 2.76
CA GLY A 11 -8.68 0.57 1.74
C GLY A 11 -8.69 -0.89 2.21
N GLU A 12 -8.66 -1.10 3.53
CA GLU A 12 -8.60 -2.42 4.18
C GLU A 12 -9.99 -3.00 4.52
N GLY A 13 -11.06 -2.23 4.37
CA GLY A 13 -12.45 -2.70 4.54
C GLY A 13 -13.05 -2.46 5.92
N MET A 14 -12.59 -1.41 6.62
CA MET A 14 -13.01 -1.11 8.00
C MET A 14 -14.21 -0.14 8.09
N GLU A 15 -14.78 0.27 6.94
CA GLU A 15 -15.93 1.19 6.77
C GLU A 15 -15.82 2.54 7.52
N ASN A 16 -14.64 2.86 8.05
CA ASN A 16 -14.35 4.06 8.83
C ASN A 16 -13.44 5.04 8.07
N GLU A 17 -13.12 4.75 6.80
CA GLU A 17 -12.22 5.55 5.98
C GLU A 17 -12.71 7.00 5.84
N ASN A 18 -14.03 7.22 5.74
CA ASN A 18 -14.63 8.56 5.67
C ASN A 18 -14.39 9.41 6.94
N ALA A 19 -14.19 8.77 8.10
CA ALA A 19 -13.93 9.46 9.35
C ALA A 19 -12.43 9.74 9.56
N ILE A 20 -11.55 8.85 9.08
CA ILE A 20 -10.11 8.91 9.36
C ILE A 20 -9.34 9.66 8.27
N ILE A 21 -9.60 9.39 6.99
CA ILE A 21 -8.81 9.95 5.88
C ILE A 21 -8.75 11.49 5.93
N PRO A 22 -9.83 12.24 6.25
CA PRO A 22 -9.76 13.71 6.34
C PRO A 22 -8.83 14.25 7.43
N LEU A 23 -8.38 13.41 8.37
CA LEU A 23 -7.58 13.81 9.53
C LEU A 23 -6.07 13.59 9.35
N VAL A 24 -5.66 12.95 8.26
CA VAL A 24 -4.26 12.58 7.98
C VAL A 24 -3.69 13.34 6.79
N SER A 25 -2.37 13.35 6.65
CA SER A 25 -1.65 13.99 5.53
C SER A 25 -1.47 13.04 4.35
N SER A 26 -1.29 11.75 4.63
CA SER A 26 -1.11 10.71 3.64
C SER A 26 -1.81 9.40 4.04
N ILE A 27 -2.09 8.54 3.06
CA ILE A 27 -2.58 7.19 3.28
C ILE A 27 -1.81 6.15 2.46
N SER A 28 -1.67 4.96 3.03
CA SER A 28 -1.14 3.78 2.34
C SER A 28 -2.29 2.82 2.02
N ILE A 29 -2.60 2.65 0.74
CA ILE A 29 -3.79 1.92 0.26
C ILE A 29 -3.44 0.45 0.00
N ALA A 30 -4.23 -0.47 0.56
CA ALA A 30 -4.06 -1.91 0.34
C ALA A 30 -4.18 -2.30 -1.15
N CYS A 31 -3.25 -3.14 -1.61
CA CYS A 31 -3.03 -3.43 -3.03
C CYS A 31 -3.46 -4.85 -3.47
N GLY A 32 -4.30 -5.53 -2.70
CA GLY A 32 -4.84 -6.85 -3.05
C GLY A 32 -4.06 -8.06 -2.50
N GLY A 33 -2.79 -7.86 -2.07
CA GLY A 33 -1.94 -8.92 -1.51
C GLY A 33 -2.48 -9.49 -0.20
N HIS A 34 -2.75 -8.63 0.80
CA HIS A 34 -3.31 -9.01 2.09
C HIS A 34 -4.80 -8.73 2.18
N THR A 35 -5.24 -7.63 1.58
CA THR A 35 -6.64 -7.25 1.42
C THR A 35 -6.77 -6.22 0.31
N GLY A 36 -8.00 -5.80 0.05
CA GLY A 36 -8.35 -4.84 -0.99
C GLY A 36 -8.70 -5.51 -2.32
N SER A 37 -9.43 -4.76 -3.13
CA SER A 37 -9.83 -5.07 -4.52
C SER A 37 -9.68 -3.81 -5.37
N GLU A 38 -9.73 -3.92 -6.69
CA GLU A 38 -9.72 -2.71 -7.55
C GLU A 38 -10.84 -1.73 -7.19
N GLU A 39 -12.01 -2.24 -6.82
CA GLU A 39 -13.13 -1.43 -6.37
C GLU A 39 -12.82 -0.68 -5.07
N SER A 40 -12.24 -1.36 -4.07
CA SER A 40 -11.88 -0.71 -2.80
C SER A 40 -10.75 0.31 -2.98
N MET A 41 -9.76 0.00 -3.83
CA MET A 41 -8.69 0.92 -4.20
C MET A 41 -9.25 2.17 -4.84
N ARG A 42 -10.11 2.04 -5.86
CA ARG A 42 -10.71 3.18 -6.56
C ARG A 42 -11.54 4.05 -5.64
N LYS A 43 -12.39 3.45 -4.79
CA LYS A 43 -13.17 4.19 -3.77
C LYS A 43 -12.26 4.97 -2.83
N THR A 44 -11.17 4.36 -2.38
CA THR A 44 -10.20 4.99 -1.47
C THR A 44 -9.45 6.14 -2.15
N VAL A 45 -9.01 5.97 -3.40
CA VAL A 45 -8.36 7.01 -4.20
C VAL A 45 -9.31 8.20 -4.40
N GLN A 46 -10.56 7.95 -4.76
CA GLN A 46 -11.57 8.99 -4.97
C GLN A 46 -11.85 9.78 -3.69
N LEU A 47 -11.92 9.09 -2.54
CA LEU A 47 -12.08 9.74 -1.23
C LEU A 47 -10.87 10.60 -0.90
N ALA A 48 -9.65 10.06 -1.01
CA ALA A 48 -8.42 10.80 -0.75
C ALA A 48 -8.29 12.04 -1.65
N LYS A 49 -8.59 11.90 -2.94
CA LYS A 49 -8.65 13.01 -3.90
C LYS A 49 -9.63 14.10 -3.49
N LYS A 50 -10.84 13.70 -3.05
CA LYS A 50 -11.89 14.64 -2.60
C LYS A 50 -11.43 15.49 -1.42
N VAL A 51 -10.61 14.95 -0.52
CA VAL A 51 -10.13 15.65 0.68
C VAL A 51 -8.68 16.14 0.61
N GLY A 52 -8.00 15.92 -0.52
CA GLY A 52 -6.65 16.43 -0.77
C GLY A 52 -5.53 15.68 -0.02
N VAL A 53 -5.72 14.39 0.28
CA VAL A 53 -4.78 13.56 1.04
C VAL A 53 -3.87 12.76 0.10
N ALA A 54 -2.56 12.78 0.34
CA ALA A 54 -1.61 12.06 -0.50
C ALA A 54 -1.81 10.55 -0.43
N ILE A 55 -1.67 9.84 -1.55
CA ILE A 55 -1.85 8.39 -1.61
C ILE A 55 -0.54 7.67 -1.92
N GLY A 56 -0.42 6.45 -1.41
CA GLY A 56 0.69 5.55 -1.69
C GLY A 56 0.28 4.09 -1.66
N ALA A 57 1.10 3.22 -2.25
CA ALA A 57 0.85 1.80 -2.27
C ALA A 57 1.20 1.14 -0.93
N HIS A 58 0.36 0.20 -0.50
CA HIS A 58 0.57 -0.62 0.70
C HIS A 58 0.74 -2.12 0.36
N PRO A 59 1.83 -2.50 -0.34
CA PRO A 59 2.04 -3.88 -0.75
C PRO A 59 2.37 -4.77 0.44
N SER A 60 1.97 -6.03 0.36
CA SER A 60 2.17 -7.06 1.37
C SER A 60 2.71 -8.34 0.75
N TYR A 61 3.02 -9.31 1.61
CA TYR A 61 3.00 -10.70 1.19
C TYR A 61 1.62 -11.07 0.61
N PRO A 62 1.54 -11.92 -0.44
CA PRO A 62 0.28 -12.36 -1.03
C PRO A 62 -0.42 -13.40 -0.14
N ASP A 63 -0.80 -12.98 1.06
CA ASP A 63 -1.35 -13.81 2.13
C ASP A 63 -2.63 -13.17 2.68
N ARG A 64 -3.73 -13.38 1.96
CA ARG A 64 -5.03 -12.84 2.38
C ARG A 64 -5.59 -13.53 3.63
N GLU A 65 -5.30 -14.82 3.80
CA GLU A 65 -5.80 -15.61 4.93
C GLU A 65 -5.30 -15.07 6.27
N ASN A 66 -4.03 -14.65 6.33
CA ASN A 66 -3.44 -14.09 7.54
C ASN A 66 -3.25 -12.57 7.47
N PHE A 67 -3.94 -11.90 6.54
CA PHE A 67 -3.89 -10.45 6.36
C PHE A 67 -2.46 -9.91 6.19
N GLY A 68 -1.57 -10.66 5.53
CA GLY A 68 -0.19 -10.26 5.29
C GLY A 68 0.65 -10.07 6.56
N ARG A 69 0.20 -10.63 7.70
CA ARG A 69 0.87 -10.51 9.00
C ARG A 69 1.79 -11.68 9.35
N VAL A 70 1.87 -12.69 8.48
CA VAL A 70 2.77 -13.84 8.62
C VAL A 70 3.85 -13.76 7.54
N THR A 71 5.10 -14.01 7.93
CA THR A 71 6.20 -14.15 6.97
C THR A 71 5.97 -15.38 6.10
N MET A 72 6.09 -15.21 4.79
CA MET A 72 6.00 -16.32 3.83
C MET A 72 7.39 -16.77 3.42
N ASN A 73 7.60 -18.09 3.36
CA ASN A 73 8.73 -18.65 2.62
C ASN A 73 8.39 -18.66 1.12
N ILE A 74 8.73 -17.56 0.45
CA ILE A 74 8.48 -17.30 -0.97
C ILE A 74 9.79 -16.97 -1.66
N ASP A 75 9.99 -17.46 -2.88
CA ASP A 75 11.19 -17.15 -3.63
C ASP A 75 11.25 -15.66 -4.03
N GLU A 76 12.46 -15.13 -4.18
CA GLU A 76 12.69 -13.71 -4.37
C GLU A 76 12.11 -13.16 -5.68
N ALA A 77 12.13 -13.96 -6.74
CA ALA A 77 11.63 -13.56 -8.05
C ALA A 77 10.11 -13.45 -8.02
N THR A 78 9.44 -14.43 -7.42
CA THR A 78 7.97 -14.42 -7.23
C THR A 78 7.56 -13.31 -6.29
N LEU A 79 8.27 -13.08 -5.18
CA LEU A 79 7.97 -11.98 -4.27
C LEU A 79 8.11 -10.62 -4.95
N LYS A 80 9.21 -10.39 -5.68
CA LYS A 80 9.41 -9.16 -6.46
C LYS A 80 8.26 -8.93 -7.44
N LYS A 81 7.88 -9.96 -8.20
CA LYS A 81 6.79 -9.89 -9.17
C LYS A 81 5.44 -9.60 -8.50
N SER A 82 5.17 -10.22 -7.35
CA SER A 82 3.97 -9.98 -6.56
C SER A 82 3.87 -8.53 -6.08
N ILE A 83 4.95 -8.00 -5.49
CA ILE A 83 5.00 -6.61 -5.01
C ILE A 83 4.82 -5.64 -6.18
N LYS A 84 5.50 -5.88 -7.31
CA LYS A 84 5.38 -5.03 -8.50
C LYS A 84 3.95 -5.01 -9.03
N ALA A 85 3.32 -6.18 -9.19
CA ALA A 85 1.95 -6.28 -9.67
C ALA A 85 0.96 -5.55 -8.75
N GLN A 86 1.12 -5.68 -7.42
CA GLN A 86 0.31 -4.96 -6.44
C GLN A 86 0.39 -3.44 -6.63
N ILE A 87 1.60 -2.90 -6.81
CA ILE A 87 1.81 -1.47 -7.02
C ILE A 87 1.23 -1.02 -8.38
N GLU A 88 1.47 -1.78 -9.45
CA GLU A 88 0.99 -1.46 -10.80
C GLU A 88 -0.55 -1.40 -10.89
N ILE A 89 -1.26 -2.27 -10.16
CA ILE A 89 -2.73 -2.23 -10.09
C ILE A 89 -3.19 -0.90 -9.50
N LEU A 90 -2.65 -0.52 -8.34
CA LEU A 90 -3.03 0.75 -7.70
C LEU A 90 -2.60 1.96 -8.53
N ASP A 91 -1.41 1.93 -9.12
CA ASP A 91 -0.88 3.01 -9.96
C ASP A 91 -1.75 3.24 -11.21
N SER A 92 -2.19 2.16 -11.87
CA SER A 92 -3.13 2.25 -12.99
C SER A 92 -4.45 2.92 -12.59
N ILE A 93 -5.00 2.57 -11.42
CA ILE A 93 -6.21 3.20 -10.88
C ILE A 93 -5.94 4.69 -10.58
N ALA A 94 -4.82 5.00 -9.91
CA ALA A 94 -4.40 6.35 -9.57
C ALA A 94 -4.26 7.25 -10.81
N ILE A 95 -3.69 6.72 -11.91
CA ILE A 95 -3.58 7.40 -13.21
C ILE A 95 -4.96 7.68 -13.80
N GLN A 96 -5.85 6.70 -13.81
CA GLN A 96 -7.22 6.85 -14.33
C GLN A 96 -8.03 7.89 -13.53
N GLU A 97 -7.80 7.97 -12.22
CA GLU A 97 -8.43 8.97 -11.34
C GLU A 97 -7.69 10.32 -11.35
N HIS A 98 -6.62 10.47 -12.15
CA HIS A 98 -5.75 11.66 -12.22
C HIS A 98 -5.23 12.10 -10.84
N TYR A 99 -4.77 11.15 -10.03
CA TYR A 99 -4.30 11.39 -8.67
C TYR A 99 -3.09 10.48 -8.37
N PRO A 100 -1.87 10.89 -8.74
CA PRO A 100 -0.71 10.00 -8.78
C PRO A 100 -0.24 9.56 -7.39
N LEU A 101 0.40 8.39 -7.31
CA LEU A 101 1.02 7.88 -6.10
C LEU A 101 2.23 8.73 -5.68
N THR A 102 2.43 8.87 -4.38
CA THR A 102 3.51 9.67 -3.78
C THR A 102 4.54 8.84 -3.01
N HIS A 103 4.15 7.65 -2.55
CA HIS A 103 4.99 6.81 -1.71
C HIS A 103 4.61 5.33 -1.82
N VAL A 104 5.47 4.47 -1.28
CA VAL A 104 5.19 3.05 -1.04
C VAL A 104 5.58 2.73 0.39
N LYS A 105 4.67 2.08 1.13
CA LYS A 105 4.92 1.60 2.50
C LYS A 105 4.58 0.11 2.55
N PRO A 106 5.53 -0.82 2.74
CA PRO A 106 5.18 -2.22 2.91
C PRO A 106 4.24 -2.45 4.10
N HIS A 107 3.41 -3.48 4.01
CA HIS A 107 2.45 -3.87 5.05
C HIS A 107 3.00 -4.99 5.95
N GLY A 108 2.56 -5.01 7.21
CA GLY A 108 2.59 -6.18 8.08
C GLY A 108 3.95 -6.87 8.18
N ALA A 109 3.96 -8.18 7.94
CA ALA A 109 5.18 -8.99 8.04
C ALA A 109 6.25 -8.55 7.03
N LEU A 110 5.86 -8.14 5.81
CA LEU A 110 6.79 -7.68 4.79
C LEU A 110 7.57 -6.45 5.27
N TYR A 111 6.90 -5.50 5.93
CA TYR A 111 7.55 -4.33 6.54
C TYR A 111 8.52 -4.73 7.66
N ASN A 112 8.02 -5.52 8.62
CA ASN A 112 8.77 -5.88 9.82
C ASN A 112 10.03 -6.70 9.51
N GLU A 113 9.96 -7.57 8.50
CA GLU A 113 11.09 -8.36 8.06
C GLU A 113 12.07 -7.51 7.25
N ALA A 114 11.58 -6.66 6.34
CA ALA A 114 12.43 -5.77 5.56
C ALA A 114 13.25 -4.81 6.45
N ALA A 115 12.69 -4.39 7.59
CA ALA A 115 13.40 -3.57 8.57
C ALA A 115 14.64 -4.25 9.18
N LYS A 116 14.74 -5.59 9.10
CA LYS A 116 15.82 -6.40 9.67
C LYS A 116 16.63 -7.14 8.61
N ASN A 117 16.17 -7.16 7.36
CA ASN A 117 16.73 -7.94 6.26
C ASN A 117 17.01 -7.04 5.05
N SER A 118 18.27 -6.64 4.88
CA SER A 118 18.70 -5.76 3.79
C SER A 118 18.49 -6.36 2.40
N LYS A 119 18.53 -7.69 2.26
CA LYS A 119 18.25 -8.39 1.01
C LYS A 119 16.79 -8.21 0.62
N LEU A 120 15.88 -8.43 1.57
CA LEU A 120 14.45 -8.20 1.37
C LEU A 120 14.13 -6.73 1.08
N ALA A 121 14.72 -5.80 1.83
CA ALA A 121 14.57 -4.37 1.56
C ALA A 121 15.02 -3.99 0.13
N THR A 122 16.12 -4.59 -0.34
CA THR A 122 16.62 -4.41 -1.71
C THR A 122 15.64 -4.97 -2.76
N ILE A 123 15.00 -6.11 -2.48
CA ILE A 123 13.98 -6.69 -3.37
C ILE A 123 12.79 -5.74 -3.51
N ILE A 124 12.29 -5.21 -2.39
CA ILE A 124 11.19 -4.23 -2.37
C ILE A 124 11.58 -2.98 -3.17
N ALA A 125 12.75 -2.39 -2.91
CA ALA A 125 13.22 -1.20 -3.63
C ALA A 125 13.35 -1.46 -5.14
N LYS A 126 13.85 -2.63 -5.55
CA LYS A 126 13.95 -3.03 -6.96
C LYS A 126 12.62 -3.34 -7.63
N ALA A 127 11.54 -3.53 -6.86
CA ALA A 127 10.20 -3.67 -7.42
C ALA A 127 9.60 -2.33 -7.84
N LEU A 128 10.14 -1.21 -7.36
CA LEU A 128 9.69 0.16 -7.66
C LEU A 128 10.27 0.74 -8.97
N ILE A 129 11.22 0.02 -9.59
CA ILE A 129 11.99 0.45 -10.77
C ILE A 129 11.62 -0.42 -11.98
#